data_AF-A0A6S7BWK1-F1
#
_entry.id   AF-A0A6S7BWK1-F1
#
_cell.length_a   1.000
_cell.length_b   1.000
_cell.length_c   1.000
_cell.angle_alpha   90.00
_cell.angle_beta   90.00
_cell.angle_gamma   90.00
#
_symmetry.space_group_name_H-M   'P 1'
#
loop_
_entity.id
_entity.type
_entity.pdbx_description
1 polymer ?
#
loop_
_entity_poly.entity_id
_entity_poly.type
_entity_poly.pdbx_seq_one_letter_code
_entity_poly.pdbx_strand_id
1 'polypeptide(L)'
;MFHNNMVYKGYRLIASVSRISVAGSPRPAFTATVGVELAADWHRLHDPHQVPLFAAGGFVSSPVMAVDAAIHHGRQLVDGYVRPAAQVPAR
;
A
#
# COMPACT_ATOMS: atom_id res chain seq x y z
N MET A 1 14.66 -1.05 -8.56
CA MET A 1 14.34 -2.04 -7.50
C MET A 1 13.38 -1.38 -6.53
N PHE A 2 12.11 -1.78 -6.51
CA PHE A 2 11.19 -1.33 -5.46
C PHE A 2 11.56 -2.09 -4.20
N HIS A 3 12.04 -1.37 -3.20
CA HIS A 3 12.22 -1.91 -1.87
C HIS A 3 10.83 -2.13 -1.27
N ASN A 4 10.64 -3.26 -0.59
CA ASN A 4 9.39 -3.52 0.15
C ASN A 4 9.10 -2.45 1.21
N ASN A 5 10.08 -1.62 1.53
CA ASN A 5 9.95 -0.45 2.37
C ASN A 5 10.45 0.81 1.63
N MET A 6 9.78 1.94 1.82
CA MET A 6 10.30 3.24 1.38
C MET A 6 9.78 4.36 2.26
N VAL A 7 10.50 5.49 2.29
CA VAL A 7 10.01 6.70 2.96
C VAL A 7 9.50 7.68 1.90
N TYR A 8 8.28 8.18 2.08
CA TYR A 8 7.62 9.16 1.23
C TYR A 8 6.99 10.27 2.09
N LYS A 9 7.45 11.51 1.93
CA LYS A 9 6.92 12.71 2.64
C LYS A 9 6.83 12.56 4.17
N GLY A 10 7.84 11.93 4.77
CA GLY A 10 7.87 11.69 6.22
C GLY A 10 7.05 10.50 6.68
N TYR A 11 6.46 9.73 5.76
CA TYR A 11 5.79 8.47 6.06
C TYR A 11 6.60 7.28 5.54
N ARG A 12 6.70 6.22 6.34
CA ARG A 12 7.22 4.92 5.94
C ARG A 12 6.09 4.10 5.31
N LEU A 13 6.32 3.66 4.08
CA LEU A 13 5.46 2.74 3.35
C LEU A 13 6.07 1.35 3.42
N ILE A 14 5.28 0.34 3.79
CA ILE A 14 5.71 -1.05 3.90
C ILE A 14 4.77 -1.91 3.07
N ALA A 15 5.23 -2.44 1.96
CA ALA A 15 4.49 -3.41 1.15
C ALA A 15 4.62 -4.81 1.75
N SER A 16 3.49 -5.47 1.96
CA SER A 16 3.42 -6.88 2.37
C SER A 16 2.78 -7.69 1.26
N VAL A 17 3.53 -8.62 0.67
CA VAL A 17 3.10 -9.43 -0.47
C VAL A 17 2.68 -10.81 0.01
N SER A 18 1.55 -11.29 -0.49
CA SER A 18 1.06 -12.65 -0.28
C SER A 18 0.95 -13.37 -1.61
N ARG A 19 1.45 -14.60 -1.67
CA ARG A 19 1.17 -15.51 -2.79
C ARG A 19 -0.17 -16.20 -2.52
N ILE A 20 -1.06 -16.20 -3.50
CA ILE A 20 -2.37 -16.84 -3.41
C ILE A 20 -2.50 -17.96 -4.46
N SER A 21 -3.37 -18.92 -4.16
CA SER A 21 -3.80 -19.93 -5.13
C SER A 21 -5.09 -19.46 -5.79
N VAL A 22 -5.15 -19.51 -7.12
CA VAL A 22 -6.35 -19.18 -7.88
C VAL A 22 -6.83 -20.47 -8.55
N ALA A 23 -8.04 -20.89 -8.21
CA ALA A 23 -8.62 -22.14 -8.72
C ALA A 23 -8.59 -22.17 -10.26
N GLY A 24 -8.04 -23.25 -10.83
CA GLY A 24 -7.93 -23.42 -12.28
C GLY A 24 -6.77 -22.66 -12.95
N SER A 25 -5.95 -21.91 -12.20
CA SER A 25 -4.75 -21.26 -12.76
C SER A 25 -3.47 -21.96 -12.29
N PRO A 26 -2.66 -22.53 -13.19
CA PRO A 26 -1.34 -23.06 -12.85
C PRO A 26 -0.30 -21.94 -12.63
N ARG A 27 -0.67 -20.67 -12.89
CA ARG A 27 0.23 -19.52 -12.78
C ARG A 27 0.19 -18.94 -11.37
N PRO A 28 1.35 -18.51 -10.83
CA PRO A 28 1.40 -17.90 -9.53
C PRO A 28 0.63 -16.58 -9.54
N ALA A 29 -0.16 -16.36 -8.50
CA ALA A 29 -0.91 -15.13 -8.29
C ALA A 29 -0.44 -14.49 -6.98
N PHE A 30 -0.34 -13.17 -7.00
CA PHE A 30 0.12 -12.38 -5.87
C PHE A 30 -0.85 -11.24 -5.60
N THR A 31 -1.00 -10.96 -4.32
CA THR A 31 -1.68 -9.78 -3.77
C THR A 31 -0.74 -9.07 -2.82
N ALA A 32 -1.06 -7.83 -2.47
CA ALA A 32 -0.30 -7.09 -1.49
C ALA A 32 -1.17 -6.14 -0.66
N THR A 33 -0.66 -5.79 0.51
CA THR A 33 -1.17 -4.71 1.36
C THR A 33 -0.06 -3.69 1.57
N VAL A 34 -0.42 -2.48 2.01
CA VAL A 34 0.53 -1.42 2.34
C VAL A 34 0.30 -0.89 3.74
N GLY A 35 1.31 -1.00 4.60
CA GLY A 35 1.38 -0.25 5.86
C GLY A 35 1.85 1.17 5.60
N VAL A 36 1.20 2.15 6.23
CA VAL A 36 1.57 3.58 6.15
C VAL A 36 1.74 4.11 7.56
N GLU A 37 2.94 4.55 7.88
CA GLU A 37 3.31 4.97 9.24
C GLU A 37 4.09 6.27 9.19
N LEU A 38 4.05 7.10 10.24
CA LEU A 38 4.97 8.23 10.34
C LEU A 38 6.39 7.68 10.53
N ALA A 39 7.34 8.16 9.73
CA ALA A 39 8.73 7.70 9.78
C ALA A 39 9.41 8.01 11.14
N ALA A 40 8.89 8.99 11.88
CA ALA A 40 9.34 9.35 13.22
C ALA A 40 8.76 8.43 14.31
N ASP A 41 7.67 7.71 14.03
CA ASP A 41 6.88 7.01 15.04
C ASP A 41 6.99 5.48 14.84
N TRP A 42 8.04 4.89 15.40
CA TRP A 42 8.37 3.46 15.20
C TRP A 42 7.47 2.49 15.97
N HIS A 43 6.63 2.98 16.88
CA HIS A 43 5.86 2.16 17.82
C HIS A 43 4.38 1.98 17.45
N ARG A 44 3.88 2.68 16.43
CA ARG A 44 2.51 2.51 15.93
C ARG A 44 2.52 1.71 14.64
N LEU A 45 2.34 0.40 14.78
CA LEU A 45 1.99 -0.46 13.66
C LEU A 45 0.56 -0.12 13.25
N HIS A 46 0.39 0.63 12.16
CA HIS A 46 -0.93 0.89 11.60
C HIS A 46 -1.47 -0.35 10.89
N ASP A 47 -2.78 -0.53 10.91
CA ASP A 47 -3.43 -1.63 10.18
C ASP A 47 -3.07 -1.56 8.69
N PRO A 48 -2.63 -2.66 8.06
CA PRO A 48 -2.26 -2.67 6.65
C PRO A 48 -3.46 -2.29 5.77
N HIS A 49 -3.25 -1.31 4.89
CA HIS A 49 -4.27 -0.92 3.92
C HIS A 49 -4.32 -1.91 2.76
N GLN A 50 -5.54 -2.33 2.42
CA GLN A 50 -5.77 -3.19 1.26
C GLN A 50 -5.66 -2.39 -0.03
N VAL A 51 -4.84 -2.86 -0.98
CA VAL A 51 -4.70 -2.20 -2.28
C VAL A 51 -6.00 -2.40 -3.08
N PRO A 52 -6.58 -1.34 -3.68
CA PRO A 52 -7.86 -1.42 -4.38
C PRO A 52 -7.93 -2.50 -5.47
N LEU A 53 -6.83 -2.71 -6.19
CA LEU A 53 -6.71 -3.77 -7.20
C LEU A 53 -7.04 -5.15 -6.63
N PHE A 54 -6.51 -5.47 -5.45
CA PHE A 54 -6.69 -6.78 -4.82
C PHE A 54 -7.98 -6.84 -3.99
N ALA A 55 -8.45 -5.71 -3.45
CA ALA A 55 -9.75 -5.62 -2.79
C ALA A 55 -10.91 -5.93 -3.76
N ALA A 56 -10.77 -5.56 -5.04
CA ALA A 56 -11.71 -5.90 -6.11
C ALA A 56 -11.59 -7.35 -6.62
N GLY A 57 -10.75 -8.18 -6.00
CA GLY A 57 -10.50 -9.57 -6.42
C GLY A 57 -9.45 -9.72 -7.52
N GLY A 58 -8.77 -8.63 -7.92
CA GLY A 58 -7.64 -8.69 -8.83
C GLY A 58 -6.42 -9.38 -8.22
N PHE A 59 -5.49 -9.79 -9.06
CA PHE A 59 -4.19 -10.35 -8.66
C PHE A 59 -3.17 -10.11 -9.78
N VAL A 60 -1.89 -10.15 -9.44
CA VAL A 60 -0.79 -9.99 -10.41
C VAL A 60 0.06 -11.24 -10.49
N SER A 61 0.79 -11.40 -11.60
CA SER A 61 1.58 -12.60 -11.90
C SER A 61 3.00 -12.57 -11.31
N SER A 62 3.44 -11.45 -10.74
CA SER A 62 4.77 -11.32 -10.14
C SER A 62 4.73 -10.58 -8.80
N PRO A 63 5.61 -10.93 -7.84
CA PRO A 63 5.68 -10.25 -6.56
C PRO A 63 6.10 -8.78 -6.72
N VAL A 64 6.94 -8.47 -7.71
CA VAL A 64 7.39 -7.09 -7.97
C VAL A 64 6.22 -6.19 -8.37
N MET A 65 5.30 -6.69 -9.21
CA MET A 65 4.08 -5.96 -9.54
C MET A 65 3.18 -5.75 -8.31
N ALA A 66 3.16 -6.70 -7.38
CA ALA A 66 2.36 -6.58 -6.16
C ALA A 66 2.92 -5.50 -5.24
N VAL A 67 4.25 -5.45 -5.10
CA VAL A 67 4.95 -4.38 -4.37
C VAL A 67 4.70 -3.02 -5.02
N ASP A 68 4.86 -2.91 -6.34
CA ASP A 68 4.66 -1.65 -7.06
C ASP A 68 3.25 -1.11 -6.85
N ALA A 69 2.22 -1.96 -6.98
CA ALA A 69 0.84 -1.59 -6.73
C ALA A 69 0.60 -1.14 -5.28
N ALA A 70 1.20 -1.84 -4.30
CA ALA A 70 1.11 -1.48 -2.89
C ALA A 70 1.78 -0.14 -2.57
N ILE A 71 3.00 0.06 -3.07
CA ILE A 71 3.75 1.30 -2.87
C ILE A 71 3.05 2.48 -3.56
N HIS A 72 2.58 2.30 -4.78
CA HIS A 72 1.82 3.31 -5.50
C HIS A 72 0.57 3.72 -4.71
N HIS A 73 -0.19 2.75 -4.18
CA HIS A 73 -1.34 3.03 -3.34
C HIS A 73 -0.97 3.74 -2.03
N GLY A 74 0.11 3.32 -1.37
CA GLY A 74 0.62 3.97 -0.15
C GLY A 74 0.96 5.45 -0.38
N ARG A 75 1.53 5.80 -1.54
CA ARG A 75 1.77 7.20 -1.90
C ARG A 75 0.48 7.99 -2.06
N GLN A 76 -0.55 7.40 -2.68
CA GLN A 76 -1.86 8.05 -2.81
C GLN A 76 -2.50 8.32 -1.44
N LEU A 77 -2.38 7.38 -0.49
CA LEU A 77 -2.84 7.56 0.88
C LEU A 77 -2.12 8.72 1.57
N VAL A 78 -0.79 8.75 1.47
CA VAL A 78 0.02 9.84 2.03
C VAL A 78 -0.32 11.18 1.37
N ASP A 79 -0.53 11.21 0.06
CA ASP A 79 -0.96 12.41 -0.65
C ASP A 79 -2.35 12.88 -0.20
N GLY A 80 -3.23 11.95 0.17
CA GLY A 80 -4.52 12.23 0.82
C GLY A 80 -4.37 12.80 2.23
N TYR A 81 -3.40 12.32 3.02
CA TYR A 81 -3.09 12.86 4.35
C TYR A 81 -2.44 14.25 4.30
N VAL A 82 -1.60 14.50 3.28
CA VAL A 82 -0.89 15.77 3.08
C VAL A 82 -1.78 16.81 2.40
N ARG A 83 -2.82 16.39 1.65
CA ARG A 83 -3.88 17.32 1.23
C ARG A 83 -4.70 17.74 2.46
N PRO A 84 -4.90 19.05 2.66
CA PRO A 84 -5.02 19.58 4.01
C PRO A 84 -6.45 19.45 4.54
N ALA A 85 -6.57 19.54 5.86
CA ALA A 85 -7.71 20.18 6.50
C ALA A 85 -7.87 21.64 6.00
N ALA A 86 -8.24 21.81 4.73
CA ALA A 86 -8.82 23.04 4.21
C ALA A 86 -10.33 23.00 4.47
N GLN A 87 -10.69 22.75 5.72
CA GLN A 87 -12.00 23.14 6.22
C GLN A 87 -11.78 24.46 6.92
N VAL A 88 -11.82 25.54 6.13
CA VAL A 88 -11.98 26.89 6.66
C VAL A 88 -13.43 26.93 7.18
N PRO A 89 -13.70 27.00 8.50
CA PRO A 89 -15.02 27.39 8.94
C PRO A 89 -15.16 28.86 8.57
N ALA A 90 -16.05 29.16 7.62
CA ALA A 90 -16.49 30.50 7.35
C ALA A 90 -16.99 31.12 8.66
N ARG A 91 -16.42 32.26 9.05
CA ARG A 91 -16.97 33.18 10.04
C ARG A 91 -17.09 34.54 9.40
#